data_AF-R6J5R0-F1
#
_entry.id   AF-R6J5R0-F1
#
_cell.length_a   1.000
_cell.length_b   1.000
_cell.length_c   1.000
_cell.angle_alpha   90.00
_cell.angle_beta   90.00
_cell.angle_gamma   90.00
#
_symmetry.space_group_name_H-M   'P 1'
#
loop_
_entity.id
_entity.type
_entity.pdbx_description
1 polymer ?
#
loop_
_entity_poly.entity_id
_entity_poly.type
_entity_poly.pdbx_seq_one_letter_code
_entity_poly.pdbx_strand_id
1 'polypeptide(L)'
;MGTLLAKIVIPKMFDFIQAPVALGEGPYKDDNIYAHYCTTCEQTFTARWGYTCFNGWQTWNGNYFNCPGCRGSSKHKGFAHDIGVGIPEKMILSLYEYKNHISLRISYTEVTFDDIRFCAIKKRCHETVMFDVHKRKSYFETKDDVKYEISNPVEREFSKQSVLRYLTHSSIAWKNNKKDFANMLLKLRTAISKKVKDFHNIKLKAMHVPAGSSMGALIFPLSNIAWRLAVTDAPNLPTVFNDRSWRSDYRGFVEAHYMDKISLEPFLEKVIAKTRIGLSYPQSVLNVMGLRDTKAFRKIIAKGSLLEAGRLKTAVGISADYKEQLLLAGALASVGEMGLRIERSFAFEELSLNFLKIASDRYKNNAAYFLIKHYNPSEIDDCSRMYFKLAAETQELLWTEKPSIAQIHDWLVEKWDAQKNKDYSLQIPEHVVKRLAMQKDRLKFFLPETAHELRMVGNKLHNCVGSYAERALAGKCTIAVMTDDEGKLLVCIEVADGEIRQAKLNQNRPVAKNPELNAAVIEWANEAKLKINTCDIDTGSGKNELRNAI
;
A
#
# COMPACT_ATOMS: atom_id res chain seq x y z
N MET A 1 -1.80 -35.72 36.84
CA MET A 1 -1.61 -34.37 37.44
C MET A 1 -0.69 -33.57 36.51
N GLY A 2 -0.92 -32.29 36.28
CA GLY A 2 -0.08 -31.48 35.37
C GLY A 2 1.09 -30.82 36.12
N THR A 3 2.27 -30.80 35.52
CA THR A 3 3.47 -30.16 36.09
C THR A 3 3.48 -28.67 35.79
N LEU A 4 3.65 -27.83 36.81
CA LEU A 4 3.76 -26.38 36.62
C LEU A 4 5.14 -26.01 36.05
N LEU A 5 5.18 -25.43 34.85
CA LEU A 5 6.42 -25.01 34.18
C LEU A 5 6.80 -23.57 34.50
N ALA A 6 5.80 -22.67 34.53
CA ALA A 6 5.99 -21.25 34.77
C ALA A 6 4.72 -20.64 35.36
N LYS A 7 4.89 -19.61 36.19
CA LYS A 7 3.79 -18.82 36.74
C LYS A 7 4.20 -17.35 36.75
N ILE A 8 3.32 -16.48 36.28
CA ILE A 8 3.49 -15.02 36.32
C ILE A 8 2.29 -14.45 37.07
N VAL A 9 2.55 -13.65 38.10
CA VAL A 9 1.52 -12.96 38.88
C VAL A 9 1.59 -11.49 38.53
N ILE A 10 0.52 -10.97 37.96
CA ILE A 10 0.37 -9.58 37.54
C ILE A 10 -0.63 -8.94 38.50
N PRO A 11 -0.16 -8.28 39.58
CA PRO A 11 -1.05 -7.70 40.58
C PRO A 11 -1.83 -6.50 40.06
N LYS A 12 -1.35 -5.88 38.96
CA LYS A 12 -1.89 -4.64 38.42
C LYS A 12 -1.62 -4.50 36.92
N MET A 13 -2.69 -4.33 36.14
CA MET A 13 -2.64 -4.12 34.69
C MET A 13 -2.53 -2.62 34.32
N PHE A 14 -3.33 -1.79 34.99
CA PHE A 14 -3.47 -0.35 34.75
C PHE A 14 -3.53 0.40 36.08
N ASP A 15 -3.23 1.70 36.09
CA ASP A 15 -3.42 2.55 37.28
C ASP A 15 -4.90 2.89 37.51
N PHE A 16 -5.61 3.14 36.41
CA PHE A 16 -7.03 3.45 36.38
C PHE A 16 -7.69 2.78 35.18
N ILE A 17 -8.93 2.33 35.39
CA ILE A 17 -9.84 1.86 34.34
C ILE A 17 -10.95 2.92 34.23
N GLN A 18 -11.29 3.33 33.02
CA GLN A 18 -12.16 4.47 32.77
C GLN A 18 -13.25 4.11 31.77
N ALA A 19 -14.47 4.62 31.98
CA ALA A 19 -15.58 4.45 31.04
C ALA A 19 -16.36 5.76 30.84
N PRO A 20 -16.76 6.10 29.60
CA PRO A 20 -17.54 7.29 29.33
C PRO A 20 -19.00 7.11 29.78
N VAL A 21 -19.61 8.15 30.34
CA VAL A 21 -20.97 8.16 30.91
C VAL A 21 -22.07 8.64 29.90
N ALA A 22 -21.70 8.95 28.64
CA ALA A 22 -22.50 9.36 27.43
C ALA A 22 -22.88 10.86 27.29
N LEU A 23 -23.17 11.48 26.11
CA LEU A 23 -23.32 11.05 24.69
C LEU A 23 -22.55 11.97 23.70
N GLY A 24 -21.78 11.35 22.80
CA GLY A 24 -21.28 11.96 21.56
C GLY A 24 -20.25 11.04 20.92
N GLU A 25 -20.42 10.69 19.64
CA GLU A 25 -19.57 9.70 18.95
C GLU A 25 -18.08 10.11 18.99
N GLY A 26 -17.29 9.40 19.82
CA GLY A 26 -15.85 9.56 19.97
C GLY A 26 -15.36 9.31 21.41
N PRO A 27 -14.23 8.59 21.62
CA PRO A 27 -13.73 8.26 22.96
C PRO A 27 -13.13 9.45 23.72
N TYR A 28 -13.04 10.64 23.11
CA TYR A 28 -12.54 11.88 23.70
C TYR A 28 -13.28 13.09 23.06
N LYS A 29 -14.33 13.60 23.69
CA LYS A 29 -14.95 14.92 23.37
C LYS A 29 -14.83 15.85 24.58
N ASP A 30 -14.74 17.15 24.29
CA ASP A 30 -14.37 18.23 25.21
C ASP A 30 -15.25 18.37 26.47
N ASP A 31 -16.42 17.70 26.51
CA ASP A 31 -17.40 17.79 27.59
C ASP A 31 -17.76 16.47 28.28
N ASN A 32 -17.09 15.36 27.93
CA ASN A 32 -17.49 14.04 28.42
C ASN A 32 -17.14 13.81 29.91
N ILE A 33 -18.11 13.32 30.68
CA ILE A 33 -17.93 12.79 32.04
C ILE A 33 -17.46 11.33 31.93
N TYR A 34 -16.42 10.99 32.70
CA TYR A 34 -15.92 9.62 32.79
C TYR A 34 -16.11 9.09 34.21
N ALA A 35 -16.50 7.82 34.29
CA ALA A 35 -16.34 7.01 35.48
C ALA A 35 -14.92 6.48 35.54
N HIS A 36 -14.33 6.50 36.73
CA HIS A 36 -12.95 6.12 36.99
C HIS A 36 -12.90 5.12 38.13
N TYR A 37 -12.30 3.96 37.87
CA TYR A 37 -11.97 2.96 38.88
C TYR A 37 -10.48 3.02 39.21
N CYS A 38 -10.14 3.27 40.47
CA CYS A 38 -8.75 3.24 40.94
C CYS A 38 -8.36 1.81 41.34
N THR A 39 -7.39 1.20 40.66
CA THR A 39 -6.97 -0.17 40.98
C THR A 39 -6.13 -0.27 42.26
N THR A 40 -5.84 0.86 42.92
CA THR A 40 -5.03 0.89 44.16
C THR A 40 -5.93 0.86 45.40
N CYS A 41 -7.00 1.67 45.43
CA CYS A 41 -7.93 1.73 46.56
C CYS A 41 -9.33 1.20 46.23
N GLU A 42 -9.53 0.71 45.02
CA GLU A 42 -10.77 0.10 44.51
C GLU A 42 -12.01 1.03 44.55
N GLN A 43 -11.80 2.33 44.77
CA GLN A 43 -12.88 3.32 44.74
C GLN A 43 -13.20 3.74 43.31
N THR A 44 -14.47 4.06 43.12
CA THR A 44 -14.99 4.59 41.86
C THR A 44 -15.42 6.04 42.06
N PHE A 45 -15.16 6.90 41.08
CA PHE A 45 -15.63 8.28 41.07
C PHE A 45 -15.87 8.75 39.65
N THR A 46 -16.69 9.79 39.47
CA THR A 46 -16.91 10.44 38.18
C THR A 46 -16.20 11.78 38.13
N ALA A 47 -15.59 12.10 37.00
CA ALA A 47 -14.95 13.40 36.81
C ALA A 47 -15.10 13.88 35.36
N ARG A 48 -15.17 15.20 35.21
CA ARG A 48 -15.06 15.90 33.93
C ARG A 48 -13.66 16.49 33.84
N TRP A 49 -12.99 16.25 32.71
CA TRP A 49 -11.61 16.69 32.49
C TRP A 49 -11.52 17.53 31.24
N GLY A 50 -10.86 18.68 31.35
CA GLY A 50 -10.48 19.49 30.19
C GLY A 50 -9.19 19.01 29.53
N TYR A 51 -8.66 19.83 28.62
CA TYR A 51 -7.38 19.61 27.95
C TYR A 51 -6.35 20.64 28.40
N THR A 52 -5.09 20.21 28.42
CA THR A 52 -3.95 21.13 28.49
C THR A 52 -3.30 21.21 27.13
N CYS A 53 -3.15 22.42 26.60
CA CYS A 53 -2.45 22.70 25.35
C CYS A 53 -1.00 23.08 25.66
N PHE A 54 -0.03 22.39 25.05
CA PHE A 54 1.38 22.76 25.13
C PHE A 54 2.02 22.65 23.74
N ASN A 55 2.55 23.76 23.21
CA ASN A 55 3.15 23.85 21.86
C ASN A 55 2.26 23.28 20.74
N GLY A 56 0.96 23.55 20.78
CA GLY A 56 -0.01 23.06 19.79
C GLY A 56 -0.46 21.60 19.98
N TRP A 57 0.12 20.87 20.94
CA TRP A 57 -0.32 19.52 21.31
C TRP A 57 -1.35 19.58 22.43
N GLN A 58 -2.50 18.94 22.24
CA GLN A 58 -3.54 18.82 23.25
C GLN A 58 -3.40 17.49 24.01
N THR A 59 -3.33 17.55 25.34
CA THR A 59 -3.37 16.37 26.20
C THR A 59 -4.60 16.42 27.10
N TRP A 60 -5.40 15.36 27.08
CA TRP A 60 -6.56 15.24 27.96
C TRP A 60 -6.13 15.05 29.42
N ASN A 61 -6.61 15.88 30.33
CA ASN A 61 -6.17 15.91 31.73
C ASN A 61 -6.61 14.66 32.52
N GLY A 62 -7.64 13.95 32.08
CA GLY A 62 -8.06 12.67 32.66
C GLY A 62 -7.07 11.52 32.43
N ASN A 63 -5.99 11.74 31.67
CA ASN A 63 -4.90 10.78 31.54
C ASN A 63 -3.97 10.76 32.77
N TYR A 64 -3.84 11.90 33.47
CA TYR A 64 -2.88 12.10 34.57
C TYR A 64 -3.53 12.90 35.69
N PHE A 65 -3.93 12.21 36.76
CA PHE A 65 -4.60 12.83 37.91
C PHE A 65 -4.28 12.09 39.20
N ASN A 66 -4.64 12.69 40.34
CA ASN A 66 -4.55 12.04 41.64
C ASN A 66 -5.92 11.49 42.05
N CYS A 67 -5.98 10.23 42.49
CA CYS A 67 -7.23 9.63 42.95
C CYS A 67 -7.78 10.42 44.15
N PRO A 68 -9.06 10.85 44.17
CA PRO A 68 -9.64 11.57 45.31
C PRO A 68 -9.71 10.70 46.57
N GLY A 69 -9.84 9.38 46.42
CA GLY A 69 -9.92 8.42 47.53
C GLY A 69 -8.58 8.20 48.24
N CYS A 70 -7.55 7.80 47.50
CA CYS A 70 -6.25 7.45 48.09
C CYS A 70 -5.14 8.48 47.90
N ARG A 71 -5.41 9.57 47.18
CA ARG A 71 -4.44 10.59 46.76
C ARG A 71 -3.27 10.07 45.92
N GLY A 72 -3.31 8.81 45.52
CA GLY A 72 -2.30 8.19 44.66
C GLY A 72 -2.31 8.83 43.26
N SER A 73 -1.14 9.21 42.78
CA SER A 73 -0.96 9.83 41.46
C SER A 73 -0.95 8.79 40.35
N SER A 74 -1.64 9.08 39.25
CA SER A 74 -1.56 8.31 38.01
C SER A 74 -0.18 8.48 37.37
N LYS A 75 0.65 7.44 37.45
CA LYS A 75 1.96 7.42 36.79
C LYS A 75 1.85 7.07 35.30
N HIS A 76 0.73 6.48 34.89
CA HIS A 76 0.46 6.04 33.53
C HIS A 76 -0.90 6.56 33.06
N LYS A 77 -1.08 6.62 31.74
CA LYS A 77 -2.37 6.95 31.11
C LYS A 77 -3.44 5.96 31.57
N GLY A 78 -4.59 6.47 32.02
CA GLY A 78 -5.78 5.66 32.31
C GLY A 78 -6.26 4.87 31.07
N PHE A 79 -6.81 3.68 31.29
CA PHE A 79 -7.33 2.85 30.20
C PHE A 79 -8.83 3.09 30.01
N ALA A 80 -9.20 3.81 28.96
CA ALA A 80 -10.59 4.11 28.62
C ALA A 80 -11.22 3.01 27.74
N HIS A 81 -12.46 2.63 28.05
CA HIS A 81 -13.25 1.64 27.32
C HIS A 81 -14.75 1.94 27.42
N ASP A 82 -15.56 1.32 26.56
CA ASP A 82 -17.02 1.50 26.59
C ASP A 82 -17.67 0.80 27.80
N ILE A 83 -18.77 1.35 28.29
CA ILE A 83 -19.59 0.73 29.35
C ILE A 83 -19.99 -0.70 28.93
N GLY A 84 -20.03 -1.61 29.91
CA GLY A 84 -20.32 -3.04 29.67
C GLY A 84 -19.13 -3.88 29.20
N VAL A 85 -18.01 -3.26 28.80
CA VAL A 85 -16.79 -4.01 28.42
C VAL A 85 -15.97 -4.36 29.66
N GLY A 86 -15.66 -5.65 29.85
CA GLY A 86 -14.80 -6.13 30.94
C GLY A 86 -13.31 -5.87 30.68
N ILE A 87 -12.66 -5.18 31.63
CA ILE A 87 -11.22 -4.87 31.60
C ILE A 87 -10.49 -5.61 32.72
N PRO A 88 -9.35 -6.27 32.44
CA PRO A 88 -8.59 -6.94 33.48
C PRO A 88 -7.91 -5.94 34.42
N GLU A 89 -8.16 -6.08 35.73
CA GLU A 89 -7.44 -5.35 36.77
C GLU A 89 -6.12 -6.06 37.14
N LYS A 90 -6.22 -7.37 37.36
CA LYS A 90 -5.13 -8.25 37.80
C LYS A 90 -5.22 -9.59 37.08
N MET A 91 -4.09 -10.25 36.90
CA MET A 91 -3.99 -11.45 36.08
C MET A 91 -2.94 -12.42 36.62
N ILE A 92 -3.18 -13.72 36.47
CA ILE A 92 -2.23 -14.78 36.75
C ILE A 92 -2.14 -15.66 35.51
N LEU A 93 -0.93 -15.83 34.99
CA LEU A 93 -0.64 -16.76 33.91
C LEU A 93 0.06 -17.98 34.48
N SER A 94 -0.49 -19.17 34.25
CA SER A 94 0.10 -20.43 34.72
C SER A 94 0.24 -21.42 33.58
N LEU A 95 1.47 -21.83 33.29
CA LEU A 95 1.81 -22.76 32.23
C LEU A 95 1.97 -24.16 32.80
N TYR A 96 1.09 -25.08 32.41
CA TYR A 96 1.07 -26.46 32.87
C TYR A 96 1.40 -27.43 31.74
N GLU A 97 2.26 -28.40 32.05
CA GLU A 97 2.56 -29.54 31.19
C GLU A 97 1.75 -30.77 31.63
N TYR A 98 1.00 -31.35 30.69
CA TYR A 98 0.30 -32.63 30.87
C TYR A 98 0.92 -33.69 29.96
N LYS A 99 0.42 -34.93 30.04
CA LYS A 99 0.89 -36.04 29.20
C LYS A 99 0.83 -35.67 27.71
N ASN A 100 -0.37 -35.32 27.22
CA ASN A 100 -0.63 -35.14 25.78
C ASN A 100 -0.65 -33.68 25.32
N HIS A 101 -0.72 -32.72 26.26
CA HIS A 101 -0.92 -31.31 25.93
C HIS A 101 -0.19 -30.40 26.92
N ILE A 102 -0.08 -29.12 26.55
CA ILE A 102 0.41 -28.05 27.42
C ILE A 102 -0.69 -26.98 27.47
N SER A 103 -1.00 -26.47 28.66
CA SER A 103 -2.06 -25.47 28.84
C SER A 103 -1.53 -24.22 29.52
N LEU A 104 -1.75 -23.08 28.88
CA LEU A 104 -1.63 -21.77 29.49
C LEU A 104 -2.99 -21.39 30.08
N ARG A 105 -3.10 -21.43 31.41
CA ARG A 105 -4.28 -21.02 32.16
C ARG A 105 -4.14 -19.55 32.53
N ILE A 106 -5.18 -18.77 32.26
CA ILE A 106 -5.23 -17.33 32.44
C ILE A 106 -6.34 -17.05 33.44
N SER A 107 -6.00 -16.69 34.66
CA SER A 107 -6.97 -16.27 35.68
C SER A 107 -6.92 -14.76 35.82
N TYR A 108 -8.05 -14.07 35.85
CA TYR A 108 -8.06 -12.62 36.02
C TYR A 108 -9.31 -12.13 36.75
N THR A 109 -9.24 -10.90 37.26
CA THR A 109 -10.40 -10.17 37.74
C THR A 109 -10.74 -9.11 36.72
N GLU A 110 -11.91 -9.21 36.11
CA GLU A 110 -12.44 -8.17 35.24
C GLU A 110 -13.19 -7.12 36.06
N VAL A 111 -13.04 -5.87 35.64
CA VAL A 111 -13.78 -4.71 36.11
C VAL A 111 -14.67 -4.25 34.96
N THR A 112 -15.95 -4.06 35.26
CA THR A 112 -16.95 -3.44 34.39
C THR A 112 -17.58 -2.29 35.15
N PHE A 113 -18.25 -1.37 34.46
CA PHE A 113 -19.06 -0.34 35.10
C PHE A 113 -20.53 -0.69 34.90
N ASP A 114 -21.33 -0.57 35.96
CA ASP A 114 -22.77 -0.56 35.79
C ASP A 114 -23.21 0.70 35.03
N ASP A 115 -24.34 0.62 34.34
CA ASP A 115 -24.86 1.64 33.42
C ASP A 115 -25.71 2.73 34.10
N ILE A 116 -25.94 2.63 35.42
CA ILE A 116 -26.84 3.52 36.16
C ILE A 116 -26.08 4.40 37.16
N ARG A 117 -25.32 3.77 38.05
CA ARG A 117 -24.52 4.35 39.12
C ARG A 117 -23.04 4.45 38.75
N PHE A 118 -22.61 3.80 37.67
CA PHE A 118 -21.22 3.73 37.23
C PHE A 118 -20.29 3.24 38.33
N CYS A 119 -20.75 2.32 39.17
CA CYS A 119 -19.90 1.64 40.13
C CYS A 119 -19.17 0.50 39.43
N ALA A 120 -17.93 0.26 39.86
CA ALA A 120 -17.15 -0.86 39.37
C ALA A 120 -17.70 -2.20 39.88
N ILE A 121 -18.05 -3.09 38.95
CA ILE A 121 -18.42 -4.48 39.21
C ILE A 121 -17.22 -5.36 38.90
N LYS A 122 -16.83 -6.20 39.88
CA LYS A 122 -15.70 -7.13 39.76
C LYS A 122 -16.20 -8.55 39.54
N LYS A 123 -15.67 -9.23 38.52
CA LYS A 123 -15.94 -10.64 38.26
C LYS A 123 -14.63 -11.41 38.09
N ARG A 124 -14.57 -12.61 38.63
CA ARG A 124 -13.42 -13.51 38.43
C ARG A 124 -13.65 -14.35 37.18
N CYS A 125 -12.67 -14.35 36.28
CA CYS A 125 -12.74 -15.01 34.99
C CYS A 125 -11.54 -15.91 34.77
N HIS A 126 -11.72 -16.90 33.90
CA HIS A 126 -10.71 -17.87 33.53
C HIS A 126 -10.74 -18.09 32.03
N GLU A 127 -9.59 -18.12 31.38
CA GLU A 127 -9.44 -18.52 29.98
C GLU A 127 -8.32 -19.57 29.89
N THR A 128 -8.38 -20.43 28.87
CA THR A 128 -7.32 -21.43 28.65
C THR A 128 -6.88 -21.42 27.19
N VAL A 129 -5.57 -21.36 26.97
CA VAL A 129 -4.96 -21.65 25.67
C VAL A 129 -4.27 -23.01 25.78
N MET A 130 -4.79 -24.00 25.07
CA MET A 130 -4.32 -25.38 25.09
C MET A 130 -3.60 -25.75 23.80
N PHE A 131 -2.44 -26.39 23.92
CA PHE A 131 -1.65 -26.95 22.84
C PHE A 131 -1.70 -28.48 22.95
N ASP A 132 -2.63 -29.12 22.25
CA ASP A 132 -2.77 -30.57 22.16
C ASP A 132 -1.72 -31.12 21.19
N VAL A 133 -0.60 -31.58 21.76
CA VAL A 133 0.55 -32.03 21.00
C VAL A 133 0.26 -33.36 20.31
N HIS A 134 -0.52 -34.23 20.95
CA HIS A 134 -0.89 -35.52 20.37
C HIS A 134 -1.74 -35.32 19.11
N LYS A 135 -2.75 -34.45 19.16
CA LYS A 135 -3.62 -34.15 18.00
C LYS A 135 -3.01 -33.15 17.02
N ARG A 136 -1.89 -32.50 17.36
CA ARG A 136 -1.32 -31.36 16.63
C ARG A 136 -2.38 -30.25 16.40
N LYS A 137 -3.11 -29.94 17.47
CA LYS A 137 -4.19 -28.95 17.50
C LYS A 137 -4.00 -27.98 18.65
N SER A 138 -4.48 -26.76 18.46
CA SER A 138 -4.49 -25.75 19.52
C SER A 138 -5.89 -25.22 19.70
N TYR A 139 -6.25 -24.93 20.94
CA TYR A 139 -7.59 -24.44 21.28
C TYR A 139 -7.49 -23.25 22.22
N PHE A 140 -8.43 -22.34 22.07
CA PHE A 140 -8.70 -21.27 23.01
C PHE A 140 -10.09 -21.47 23.59
N GLU A 141 -10.17 -21.52 24.91
CA GLU A 141 -11.39 -21.61 25.68
C GLU A 141 -11.59 -20.28 26.42
N THR A 142 -12.73 -19.65 26.17
CA THR A 142 -13.10 -18.34 26.70
C THR A 142 -13.55 -18.43 28.16
N LYS A 143 -13.81 -17.27 28.76
CA LYS A 143 -14.42 -17.16 30.09
C LYS A 143 -15.85 -17.67 30.20
N ASP A 144 -16.52 -17.86 29.06
CA ASP A 144 -17.89 -18.36 28.95
C ASP A 144 -17.93 -19.80 28.43
N ASP A 145 -16.81 -20.54 28.60
CA ASP A 145 -16.61 -21.94 28.20
C ASP A 145 -16.82 -22.24 26.70
N VAL A 146 -16.83 -21.20 25.86
CA VAL A 146 -16.83 -21.35 24.40
C VAL A 146 -15.42 -21.68 23.91
N LYS A 147 -15.30 -22.70 23.06
CA LYS A 147 -14.03 -23.25 22.59
C LYS A 147 -13.82 -23.07 21.08
N TYR A 148 -12.69 -22.49 20.72
CA TYR A 148 -12.25 -22.24 19.34
C TYR A 148 -10.98 -23.03 19.01
N GLU A 149 -10.87 -23.60 17.81
CA GLU A 149 -9.60 -24.18 17.30
C GLU A 149 -8.75 -23.06 16.70
N ILE A 150 -7.57 -22.80 17.29
CA ILE A 150 -6.70 -21.66 16.95
C ILE A 150 -5.45 -22.07 16.17
N SER A 151 -5.47 -23.27 15.58
CA SER A 151 -4.39 -23.77 14.73
C SER A 151 -4.23 -22.98 13.44
N ASN A 152 -5.31 -22.35 12.96
CA ASN A 152 -5.29 -21.47 11.81
C ASN A 152 -4.92 -20.03 12.25
N PRO A 153 -3.80 -19.46 11.76
CA PRO A 153 -3.34 -18.15 12.22
C PRO A 153 -4.21 -16.96 11.77
N VAL A 154 -5.12 -17.15 10.82
CA VAL A 154 -6.06 -16.09 10.41
C VAL A 154 -7.40 -16.12 11.16
N GLU A 155 -7.62 -17.16 11.98
CA GLU A 155 -8.72 -17.24 12.94
C GLU A 155 -8.72 -15.98 13.84
N ARG A 156 -9.91 -15.44 14.15
CA ARG A 156 -10.04 -14.11 14.73
C ARG A 156 -10.44 -14.12 16.21
N GLU A 157 -11.18 -15.12 16.66
CA GLU A 157 -11.81 -15.18 17.98
C GLU A 157 -10.80 -15.19 19.10
N PHE A 158 -9.65 -15.89 18.97
CA PHE A 158 -8.63 -15.87 20.03
C PHE A 158 -8.16 -14.46 20.37
N SER A 159 -7.73 -13.72 19.35
CA SER A 159 -7.22 -12.36 19.50
C SER A 159 -8.30 -11.32 19.84
N LYS A 160 -9.55 -11.55 19.42
CA LYS A 160 -10.66 -10.65 19.70
C LYS A 160 -11.14 -10.82 21.12
N GLN A 161 -11.29 -12.06 21.58
CA GLN A 161 -11.95 -12.36 22.85
C GLN A 161 -10.98 -12.51 24.01
N SER A 162 -9.74 -12.94 23.78
CA SER A 162 -8.81 -13.18 24.89
C SER A 162 -8.42 -11.90 25.60
N VAL A 163 -8.43 -11.96 26.94
CA VAL A 163 -7.95 -10.90 27.83
C VAL A 163 -6.49 -10.52 27.57
N LEU A 164 -5.69 -11.40 26.95
CA LEU A 164 -4.29 -11.12 26.60
C LEU A 164 -4.15 -9.94 25.62
N ARG A 165 -5.23 -9.54 24.92
CA ARG A 165 -5.25 -8.35 24.07
C ARG A 165 -4.90 -7.05 24.80
N TYR A 166 -5.12 -7.02 26.13
CA TYR A 166 -4.80 -5.88 26.99
C TYR A 166 -3.34 -5.85 27.48
N LEU A 167 -2.57 -6.93 27.27
CA LEU A 167 -1.12 -6.97 27.57
C LEU A 167 -0.32 -6.28 26.45
N THR A 168 -0.52 -4.99 26.26
CA THR A 168 0.19 -4.20 25.24
C THR A 168 1.56 -3.74 25.73
N HIS A 169 2.41 -3.28 24.81
CA HIS A 169 3.72 -2.70 25.15
C HIS A 169 3.65 -1.47 26.08
N SER A 170 2.50 -0.78 26.09
CA SER A 170 2.25 0.36 26.97
C SER A 170 1.73 -0.03 28.35
N SER A 171 1.23 -1.27 28.54
CA SER A 171 0.71 -1.75 29.82
C SER A 171 1.82 -1.84 30.89
N ILE A 172 1.44 -1.56 32.14
CA ILE A 172 2.34 -1.69 33.31
C ILE A 172 2.79 -3.14 33.44
N ALA A 173 1.85 -4.07 33.23
CA ALA A 173 2.07 -5.50 33.23
C ALA A 173 3.23 -5.91 32.31
N TRP A 174 3.24 -5.44 31.06
CA TRP A 174 4.32 -5.75 30.11
C TRP A 174 5.67 -5.18 30.55
N LYS A 175 5.71 -3.89 30.92
CA LYS A 175 6.95 -3.20 31.30
C LYS A 175 7.65 -3.90 32.47
N ASN A 176 6.87 -4.31 33.48
CA ASN A 176 7.42 -4.88 34.70
C ASN A 176 7.79 -6.37 34.58
N ASN A 177 7.14 -7.13 33.68
CA ASN A 177 7.27 -8.59 33.62
C ASN A 177 7.85 -9.11 32.28
N LYS A 178 8.49 -8.24 31.48
CA LYS A 178 9.00 -8.58 30.13
C LYS A 178 9.88 -9.84 30.11
N LYS A 179 10.79 -9.97 31.09
CA LYS A 179 11.70 -11.12 31.19
C LYS A 179 10.93 -12.41 31.51
N ASP A 180 9.92 -12.34 32.37
CA ASP A 180 9.10 -13.49 32.75
C ASP A 180 8.25 -13.99 31.58
N PHE A 181 7.68 -13.07 30.79
CA PHE A 181 6.97 -13.43 29.56
C PHE A 181 7.88 -14.13 28.55
N ALA A 182 9.09 -13.60 28.34
CA ALA A 182 10.07 -14.22 27.45
C ALA A 182 10.48 -15.63 27.92
N ASN A 183 10.68 -15.80 29.23
CA ASN A 183 11.00 -17.09 29.84
C ASN A 183 9.84 -18.08 29.75
N MET A 184 8.60 -17.66 30.01
CA MET A 184 7.41 -18.50 29.86
C MET A 184 7.24 -18.99 28.42
N LEU A 185 7.39 -18.10 27.43
CA LEU A 185 7.33 -18.47 26.02
C LEU A 185 8.49 -19.41 25.62
N LEU A 186 9.68 -19.24 26.19
CA LEU A 186 10.80 -20.16 25.99
C LEU A 186 10.46 -21.55 26.52
N LYS A 187 10.00 -21.65 27.78
CA LYS A 187 9.57 -22.91 28.39
C LYS A 187 8.46 -23.60 27.60
N LEU A 188 7.46 -22.86 27.14
CA LEU A 188 6.39 -23.37 26.27
C LEU A 188 6.96 -23.95 24.97
N ARG A 189 7.81 -23.20 24.25
CA ARG A 189 8.43 -23.69 23.00
C ARG A 189 9.27 -24.94 23.23
N THR A 190 10.07 -24.97 24.30
CA THR A 190 10.91 -26.12 24.64
C THR A 190 10.08 -27.36 24.96
N ALA A 191 9.03 -27.20 25.77
CA ALA A 191 8.13 -28.30 26.13
C ALA A 191 7.36 -28.84 24.91
N ILE A 192 6.87 -27.97 24.03
CA ILE A 192 6.24 -28.38 22.76
C ILE A 192 7.24 -29.12 21.88
N SER A 193 8.43 -28.58 21.64
CA SER A 193 9.45 -29.22 20.80
C SER A 193 9.83 -30.61 21.32
N LYS A 194 9.98 -30.76 22.64
CA LYS A 194 10.25 -32.06 23.26
C LYS A 194 9.10 -33.03 23.01
N LYS A 195 7.86 -32.66 23.34
CA LYS A 195 6.69 -33.54 23.16
C LYS A 195 6.42 -33.89 21.71
N VAL A 196 6.62 -32.97 20.76
CA VAL A 196 6.43 -33.24 19.33
C VAL A 196 7.47 -34.26 18.84
N LYS A 197 8.71 -34.16 19.31
CA LYS A 197 9.73 -35.18 19.05
C LYS A 197 9.33 -36.53 19.65
N ASP A 198 8.86 -36.55 20.90
CA ASP A 198 8.53 -37.79 21.59
C ASP A 198 7.28 -38.49 21.01
N PHE A 199 6.23 -37.74 20.64
CA PHE A 199 4.98 -38.31 20.10
C PHE A 199 5.02 -38.62 18.61
N HIS A 200 5.74 -37.81 17.82
CA HIS A 200 5.65 -37.86 16.36
C HIS A 200 7.01 -38.09 15.69
N ASN A 201 8.10 -38.20 16.45
CA ASN A 201 9.48 -38.26 15.94
C ASN A 201 9.84 -37.09 15.00
N ILE A 202 9.22 -35.92 15.22
CA ILE A 202 9.45 -34.71 14.41
C ILE A 202 10.32 -33.72 15.18
N LYS A 203 11.42 -33.26 14.56
CA LYS A 203 12.25 -32.18 15.09
C LYS A 203 11.72 -30.82 14.60
N LEU A 204 11.09 -30.06 15.50
CA LEU A 204 10.65 -28.70 15.20
C LEU A 204 11.83 -27.73 15.07
N LYS A 205 11.82 -26.92 14.00
CA LYS A 205 12.68 -25.72 13.89
C LYS A 205 12.23 -24.65 14.89
N ALA A 206 13.11 -23.68 15.18
CA ALA A 206 12.83 -22.57 16.08
C ALA A 206 11.48 -21.89 15.81
N MET A 207 10.66 -21.75 16.85
CA MET A 207 9.32 -21.13 16.82
C MET A 207 9.34 -19.70 17.38
N HIS A 208 10.52 -19.11 17.55
CA HIS A 208 10.65 -17.77 18.09
C HIS A 208 10.22 -16.73 17.05
N VAL A 209 9.36 -15.81 17.48
CA VAL A 209 8.96 -14.60 16.76
C VAL A 209 8.97 -13.42 17.76
N PRO A 210 9.05 -12.17 17.27
CA PRO A 210 8.92 -10.98 18.11
C PRO A 210 7.60 -10.94 18.89
N ALA A 211 7.56 -10.12 19.94
CA ALA A 211 6.34 -9.87 20.70
C ALA A 211 5.27 -9.19 19.83
N GLY A 212 4.01 -9.50 20.18
CA GLY A 212 2.78 -8.82 19.77
C GLY A 212 2.87 -7.30 19.80
N SER A 213 2.26 -6.58 18.87
CA SER A 213 2.16 -5.12 18.96
C SER A 213 0.80 -4.65 19.53
N SER A 214 -0.09 -4.14 18.69
CA SER A 214 -1.36 -3.50 19.02
C SER A 214 -2.49 -4.48 19.42
N MET A 215 -2.27 -5.79 19.29
CA MET A 215 -3.20 -6.85 19.72
C MET A 215 -2.75 -7.57 20.99
N GLY A 216 -1.77 -7.02 21.70
CA GLY A 216 -1.23 -7.63 22.91
C GLY A 216 0.00 -8.49 22.62
N ALA A 217 1.01 -8.35 23.47
CA ALA A 217 2.38 -8.82 23.29
C ALA A 217 2.53 -10.35 23.19
N LEU A 218 1.54 -11.11 23.68
CA LEU A 218 1.56 -12.58 23.68
C LEU A 218 0.75 -13.22 22.55
N ILE A 219 -0.22 -12.51 21.95
CA ILE A 219 -1.13 -13.10 20.95
C ILE A 219 -0.36 -13.63 19.74
N PHE A 220 0.53 -12.82 19.16
CA PHE A 220 1.28 -13.23 17.97
C PHE A 220 2.25 -14.40 18.23
N PRO A 221 3.10 -14.38 19.31
CA PRO A 221 3.90 -15.54 19.68
C PRO A 221 3.09 -16.83 19.91
N LEU A 222 1.94 -16.76 20.60
CA LEU A 222 1.10 -17.93 20.87
C LEU A 222 0.46 -18.46 19.58
N SER A 223 0.02 -17.58 18.70
CA SER A 223 -0.52 -17.95 17.37
C SER A 223 0.54 -18.60 16.49
N ASN A 224 1.78 -18.10 16.50
CA ASN A 224 2.89 -18.73 15.79
C ASN A 224 3.19 -20.14 16.33
N ILE A 225 3.15 -20.33 17.65
CA ILE A 225 3.34 -21.64 18.27
C ILE A 225 2.20 -22.60 17.87
N ALA A 226 0.95 -22.14 17.88
CA ALA A 226 -0.21 -22.93 17.45
C ALA A 226 -0.10 -23.36 15.98
N TRP A 227 0.28 -22.42 15.11
CA TRP A 227 0.55 -22.67 13.69
C TRP A 227 1.67 -23.71 13.48
N ARG A 228 2.81 -23.51 14.15
CA ARG A 228 3.98 -24.42 14.05
C ARG A 228 3.73 -25.79 14.68
N LEU A 229 2.78 -25.91 15.59
CA LEU A 229 2.32 -27.19 16.11
C LEU A 229 1.44 -27.93 15.08
N ALA A 230 0.51 -27.22 14.46
CA ALA A 230 -0.38 -27.79 13.45
C ALA A 230 0.35 -28.15 12.16
N VAL A 231 1.35 -27.34 11.79
CA VAL A 231 2.14 -27.50 10.56
C VAL A 231 3.64 -27.45 10.91
N THR A 232 4.18 -28.62 11.21
CA THR A 232 5.48 -28.76 11.88
C THR A 232 6.69 -28.31 11.05
N ASP A 233 6.58 -28.42 9.73
CA ASP A 233 7.62 -28.06 8.75
C ASP A 233 7.39 -26.70 8.08
N ALA A 234 6.33 -25.97 8.44
CA ALA A 234 6.09 -24.61 7.97
C ALA A 234 7.13 -23.59 8.50
N PRO A 235 7.32 -22.47 7.79
CA PRO A 235 8.03 -21.32 8.34
C PRO A 235 7.26 -20.67 9.50
N ASN A 236 7.94 -19.81 10.26
CA ASN A 236 7.28 -18.94 11.22
C ASN A 236 6.36 -17.94 10.49
N LEU A 237 5.33 -17.48 11.20
CA LEU A 237 4.44 -16.45 10.70
C LEU A 237 5.22 -15.17 10.39
N PRO A 238 4.93 -14.51 9.25
CA PRO A 238 5.54 -13.21 8.92
C PRO A 238 5.18 -12.14 9.95
N THR A 239 6.06 -11.16 10.17
CA THR A 239 5.88 -10.08 11.16
C THR A 239 4.67 -9.20 10.89
N VAL A 240 4.13 -9.17 9.67
CA VAL A 240 2.87 -8.47 9.37
C VAL A 240 1.70 -8.99 10.21
N PHE A 241 1.65 -10.30 10.53
CA PHE A 241 0.64 -10.90 11.42
C PHE A 241 0.71 -10.39 12.87
N ASN A 242 1.73 -9.59 13.19
CA ASN A 242 1.98 -9.02 14.51
C ASN A 242 1.17 -7.74 14.82
N ASP A 243 0.64 -7.07 13.81
CA ASP A 243 -0.01 -5.75 13.93
C ASP A 243 -1.55 -5.83 13.88
N ARG A 244 -2.26 -4.79 14.28
CA ARG A 244 -3.65 -4.55 13.85
C ARG A 244 -3.71 -4.24 12.36
N SER A 245 -2.65 -3.67 11.79
CA SER A 245 -2.63 -3.28 10.37
C SER A 245 -2.79 -4.46 9.43
N TRP A 246 -2.29 -5.68 9.69
CA TRP A 246 -2.65 -6.81 8.80
C TRP A 246 -4.13 -7.14 8.81
N ARG A 247 -4.93 -6.60 9.75
CA ARG A 247 -6.38 -6.78 9.81
C ARG A 247 -7.15 -5.59 9.25
N SER A 248 -6.61 -4.38 9.30
CA SER A 248 -7.21 -3.17 8.69
C SER A 248 -6.68 -2.89 7.28
N ASP A 249 -5.37 -3.00 7.07
CA ASP A 249 -4.65 -3.04 5.78
C ASP A 249 -4.44 -4.48 5.26
N TYR A 250 -5.24 -5.44 5.75
CA TYR A 250 -5.31 -6.82 5.24
C TYR A 250 -5.25 -6.87 3.72
N ARG A 251 -5.95 -5.94 3.08
CA ARG A 251 -6.05 -5.81 1.64
C ARG A 251 -4.69 -5.56 0.99
N GLY A 252 -3.92 -4.56 1.42
CA GLY A 252 -2.64 -4.23 0.77
C GLY A 252 -1.58 -5.32 0.87
N PHE A 253 -1.43 -5.97 2.03
CA PHE A 253 -0.44 -7.04 2.20
C PHE A 253 -0.80 -8.31 1.42
N VAL A 254 -2.09 -8.67 1.41
CA VAL A 254 -2.59 -9.86 0.70
C VAL A 254 -2.61 -9.62 -0.81
N GLU A 255 -2.96 -8.41 -1.26
CA GLU A 255 -2.82 -7.95 -2.65
C GLU A 255 -1.37 -8.03 -3.12
N ALA A 256 -0.40 -7.58 -2.33
CA ALA A 256 1.04 -7.67 -2.64
C ALA A 256 1.55 -9.10 -2.88
N HIS A 257 0.80 -10.11 -2.44
CA HIS A 257 1.09 -11.52 -2.65
C HIS A 257 0.17 -12.17 -3.68
N TYR A 258 -0.71 -11.41 -4.36
CA TYR A 258 -1.71 -11.90 -5.30
C TYR A 258 -2.66 -12.92 -4.68
N MET A 259 -3.00 -12.72 -3.41
CA MET A 259 -3.87 -13.59 -2.63
C MET A 259 -5.23 -12.93 -2.31
N ASP A 260 -5.50 -11.73 -2.83
CA ASP A 260 -6.69 -10.93 -2.54
C ASP A 260 -7.98 -11.61 -3.04
N LYS A 261 -7.89 -12.35 -4.15
CA LYS A 261 -8.96 -13.19 -4.69
C LYS A 261 -9.10 -14.54 -3.95
N ILE A 262 -8.25 -14.84 -2.97
CA ILE A 262 -8.26 -16.10 -2.22
C ILE A 262 -8.66 -15.83 -0.77
N SER A 263 -9.74 -16.49 -0.31
CA SER A 263 -10.08 -16.49 1.11
C SER A 263 -9.01 -17.26 1.90
N LEU A 264 -8.19 -16.53 2.65
CA LEU A 264 -7.03 -17.10 3.35
C LEU A 264 -7.41 -18.12 4.42
N GLU A 265 -8.54 -17.93 5.09
CA GLU A 265 -8.99 -18.84 6.15
C GLU A 265 -9.30 -20.24 5.61
N PRO A 266 -10.22 -20.42 4.64
CA PRO A 266 -10.43 -21.69 3.95
C PRO A 266 -9.17 -22.26 3.29
N PHE A 267 -8.30 -21.40 2.74
CA PHE A 267 -7.04 -21.83 2.14
C PHE A 267 -6.14 -22.52 3.19
N LEU A 268 -5.91 -21.88 4.33
CA LEU A 268 -5.06 -22.41 5.39
C LEU A 268 -5.69 -23.63 6.09
N GLU A 269 -7.02 -23.67 6.22
CA GLU A 269 -7.72 -24.86 6.72
C GLU A 269 -7.45 -26.08 5.84
N LYS A 270 -7.53 -25.93 4.51
CA LYS A 270 -7.21 -27.01 3.56
C LYS A 270 -5.73 -27.41 3.63
N VAL A 271 -4.82 -26.45 3.80
CA VAL A 271 -3.39 -26.73 3.98
C VAL A 271 -3.17 -27.54 5.27
N ILE A 272 -3.74 -27.11 6.39
CA ILE A 272 -3.66 -27.81 7.69
C ILE A 272 -4.28 -29.22 7.59
N ALA A 273 -5.40 -29.38 6.89
CA ALA A 273 -6.02 -30.70 6.71
C ALA A 273 -5.09 -31.65 5.94
N LYS A 274 -4.41 -31.16 4.89
CA LYS A 274 -3.45 -31.96 4.11
C LYS A 274 -2.18 -32.31 4.88
N THR A 275 -1.68 -31.41 5.72
CA THR A 275 -0.50 -31.71 6.55
C THR A 275 -0.81 -32.76 7.63
N ARG A 276 -2.05 -32.79 8.11
CA ARG A 276 -2.52 -33.81 9.06
C ARG A 276 -2.55 -35.22 8.48
N ILE A 277 -2.86 -35.37 7.18
CA ILE A 277 -2.83 -36.66 6.47
C ILE A 277 -1.44 -37.05 5.94
N GLY A 278 -0.39 -36.30 6.28
CA GLY A 278 1.01 -36.68 6.03
C GLY A 278 1.72 -35.95 4.89
N LEU A 279 1.05 -35.02 4.18
CA LEU A 279 1.76 -34.17 3.21
C LEU A 279 2.65 -33.15 3.93
N SER A 280 3.81 -32.82 3.35
CA SER A 280 4.60 -31.68 3.82
C SER A 280 3.86 -30.36 3.62
N TYR A 281 4.24 -29.31 4.35
CA TYR A 281 3.69 -27.96 4.16
C TYR A 281 3.79 -27.47 2.71
N PRO A 282 4.96 -27.55 2.03
CA PRO A 282 5.06 -27.13 0.65
C PRO A 282 4.16 -27.93 -0.29
N GLN A 283 4.08 -29.26 -0.12
CA GLN A 283 3.19 -30.09 -0.94
C GLN A 283 1.72 -29.73 -0.73
N SER A 284 1.32 -29.49 0.52
CA SER A 284 -0.04 -29.13 0.88
C SER A 284 -0.45 -27.80 0.23
N VAL A 285 0.43 -26.79 0.30
CA VAL A 285 0.22 -25.48 -0.35
C VAL A 285 0.09 -25.63 -1.86
N LEU A 286 1.03 -26.32 -2.52
CA LEU A 286 0.98 -26.52 -3.98
C LEU A 286 -0.29 -27.24 -4.40
N ASN A 287 -0.70 -28.27 -3.65
CA ASN A 287 -1.91 -29.03 -3.94
C ASN A 287 -3.18 -28.18 -3.79
N VAL A 288 -3.30 -27.36 -2.74
CA VAL A 288 -4.47 -26.47 -2.55
C VAL A 288 -4.53 -25.38 -3.63
N MET A 289 -3.38 -24.90 -4.09
CA MET A 289 -3.30 -23.88 -5.13
C MET A 289 -3.51 -24.41 -6.55
N GLY A 290 -3.52 -25.73 -6.74
CA GLY A 290 -3.57 -26.37 -8.06
C GLY A 290 -2.26 -26.24 -8.83
N LEU A 291 -1.12 -26.14 -8.12
CA LEU A 291 0.21 -26.00 -8.71
C LEU A 291 0.90 -27.35 -8.84
N ARG A 292 1.75 -27.48 -9.87
CA ARG A 292 2.59 -28.66 -10.08
C ARG A 292 3.51 -28.92 -8.87
N ASP A 293 3.62 -30.18 -8.49
CA ASP A 293 4.40 -30.57 -7.33
C ASP A 293 5.87 -30.88 -7.69
N THR A 294 6.70 -29.84 -7.83
CA THR A 294 8.13 -30.00 -8.19
C THR A 294 9.06 -29.60 -7.05
N LYS A 295 10.28 -30.15 -7.05
CA LYS A 295 11.31 -29.83 -6.04
C LYS A 295 11.60 -28.32 -5.95
N ALA A 296 11.63 -27.61 -7.07
CA ALA A 296 11.89 -26.18 -7.08
C ALA A 296 10.72 -25.37 -6.49
N PHE A 297 9.48 -25.73 -6.85
CA PHE A 297 8.28 -25.09 -6.29
C PHE A 297 8.15 -25.34 -4.79
N ARG A 298 8.39 -26.58 -4.35
CA ARG A 298 8.46 -26.90 -2.92
C ARG A 298 9.51 -26.05 -2.19
N LYS A 299 10.67 -25.81 -2.82
CA LYS A 299 11.76 -25.00 -2.25
C LYS A 299 11.36 -23.53 -2.13
N ILE A 300 10.64 -22.97 -3.10
CA ILE A 300 10.09 -21.60 -3.04
C ILE A 300 9.15 -21.49 -1.85
N ILE A 301 8.15 -22.36 -1.74
CA ILE A 301 7.19 -22.34 -0.63
C ILE A 301 7.85 -22.59 0.73
N ALA A 302 8.82 -23.50 0.81
CA ALA A 302 9.49 -23.82 2.07
C ALA A 302 10.39 -22.69 2.60
N LYS A 303 10.99 -21.89 1.69
CA LYS A 303 11.82 -20.74 2.05
C LYS A 303 11.00 -19.46 2.24
N GLY A 304 9.85 -19.41 1.58
CA GLY A 304 8.96 -18.27 1.50
C GLY A 304 8.23 -17.93 2.79
N SER A 305 7.54 -16.79 2.74
CA SER A 305 6.45 -16.49 3.66
C SER A 305 5.26 -17.44 3.45
N LEU A 306 4.27 -17.38 4.36
CA LEU A 306 3.01 -18.12 4.24
C LEU A 306 2.27 -17.83 2.91
N LEU A 307 2.48 -16.65 2.31
CA LEU A 307 1.73 -16.16 1.16
C LEU A 307 2.47 -16.26 -0.18
N GLU A 308 3.70 -16.78 -0.23
CA GLU A 308 4.45 -16.97 -1.48
C GLU A 308 3.73 -17.86 -2.50
N ALA A 309 2.74 -18.63 -2.03
CA ALA A 309 1.84 -19.40 -2.85
C ALA A 309 1.15 -18.56 -3.95
N GLY A 310 0.74 -17.33 -3.63
CA GLY A 310 0.04 -16.45 -4.58
C GLY A 310 0.98 -15.94 -5.67
N ARG A 311 2.17 -15.44 -5.31
CA ARG A 311 3.21 -15.03 -6.26
C ARG A 311 3.62 -16.16 -7.19
N LEU A 312 3.79 -17.37 -6.67
CA LEU A 312 4.09 -18.54 -7.49
C LEU A 312 2.94 -18.88 -8.45
N LYS A 313 1.69 -18.79 -7.98
CA LYS A 313 0.51 -19.01 -8.84
C LYS A 313 0.40 -17.96 -9.94
N THR A 314 0.66 -16.69 -9.62
CA THR A 314 0.72 -15.61 -10.61
C THR A 314 1.82 -15.84 -11.64
N ALA A 315 3.03 -16.23 -11.20
CA ALA A 315 4.12 -16.58 -12.11
C ALA A 315 3.75 -17.72 -13.08
N VAL A 316 3.05 -18.75 -12.59
CA VAL A 316 2.51 -19.84 -13.42
C VAL A 316 1.41 -19.36 -14.37
N GLY A 317 0.63 -18.35 -13.99
CA GLY A 317 -0.37 -17.73 -14.85
C GLY A 317 0.22 -16.86 -15.97
N ILE A 318 1.41 -16.28 -15.75
CA ILE A 318 2.10 -15.41 -16.73
C ILE A 318 2.81 -16.22 -17.81
N SER A 319 3.50 -17.31 -17.47
CA SER A 319 4.32 -18.04 -18.43
C SER A 319 4.01 -19.53 -18.40
N ALA A 320 4.00 -20.19 -19.56
CA ALA A 320 3.97 -21.65 -19.64
C ALA A 320 5.35 -22.29 -19.46
N ASP A 321 6.44 -21.52 -19.62
CA ASP A 321 7.82 -22.03 -19.53
C ASP A 321 8.24 -22.29 -18.08
N TYR A 322 8.75 -23.49 -17.81
CA TYR A 322 9.12 -23.91 -16.46
C TYR A 322 10.21 -23.01 -15.84
N LYS A 323 11.20 -22.58 -16.63
CA LYS A 323 12.35 -21.81 -16.14
C LYS A 323 11.95 -20.36 -15.89
N GLU A 324 11.19 -19.77 -16.80
CA GLU A 324 10.68 -18.41 -16.65
C GLU A 324 9.76 -18.30 -15.43
N GLN A 325 8.86 -19.28 -15.19
CA GLN A 325 8.02 -19.31 -13.99
C GLN A 325 8.84 -19.25 -12.68
N LEU A 326 10.00 -19.91 -12.62
CA LEU A 326 10.87 -19.86 -11.44
C LEU A 326 11.52 -18.49 -11.25
N LEU A 327 11.92 -17.84 -12.35
CA LEU A 327 12.49 -16.49 -12.33
C LEU A 327 11.43 -15.46 -11.92
N LEU A 328 10.23 -15.56 -12.51
CA LEU A 328 9.08 -14.70 -12.22
C LEU A 328 8.65 -14.78 -10.76
N ALA A 329 8.59 -15.98 -10.16
CA ALA A 329 8.22 -16.12 -8.75
C ALA A 329 9.15 -15.31 -7.82
N GLY A 330 10.44 -15.24 -8.13
CA GLY A 330 11.40 -14.39 -7.42
C GLY A 330 11.25 -12.91 -7.76
N ALA A 331 11.09 -12.56 -9.03
CA ALA A 331 10.97 -11.18 -9.47
C ALA A 331 9.73 -10.48 -8.90
N LEU A 332 8.59 -11.19 -8.86
CA LEU A 332 7.34 -10.70 -8.25
C LEU A 332 7.46 -10.45 -6.75
N ALA A 333 8.43 -11.07 -6.06
CA ALA A 333 8.68 -10.77 -4.65
C ALA A 333 9.36 -9.41 -4.45
N SER A 334 10.13 -8.94 -5.45
CA SER A 334 10.79 -7.63 -5.46
C SER A 334 9.87 -6.48 -5.82
N VAL A 335 8.70 -6.78 -6.41
CA VAL A 335 7.67 -5.79 -6.74
C VAL A 335 7.02 -5.35 -5.43
N GLY A 336 7.27 -4.10 -5.02
CA GLY A 336 6.71 -3.50 -3.80
C GLY A 336 7.68 -3.30 -2.63
N GLU A 337 8.99 -3.49 -2.81
CA GLU A 337 10.02 -3.06 -1.85
C GLU A 337 10.42 -1.58 -2.08
N MET A 338 9.51 -0.63 -1.83
CA MET A 338 9.88 0.77 -1.57
C MET A 338 9.70 1.03 -0.07
N GLY A 339 10.79 1.44 0.59
CA GLY A 339 11.02 1.36 2.05
C GLY A 339 10.18 2.26 2.96
N LEU A 340 8.90 2.51 2.66
CA LEU A 340 8.01 3.30 3.52
C LEU A 340 6.80 2.48 3.99
N ARG A 341 6.50 2.54 5.29
CA ARG A 341 5.42 1.79 5.98
C ARG A 341 4.00 2.02 5.42
N ILE A 342 3.81 3.00 4.54
CA ILE A 342 2.49 3.48 4.06
C ILE A 342 2.42 3.48 2.52
N GLU A 343 3.54 3.29 1.82
CA GLU A 343 3.50 3.13 0.35
C GLU A 343 3.13 1.69 0.03
N ARG A 344 1.86 1.50 -0.33
CA ARG A 344 1.30 0.22 -0.73
C ARG A 344 2.18 -0.41 -1.81
N SER A 345 2.67 -1.61 -1.50
CA SER A 345 3.26 -2.53 -2.45
C SER A 345 2.32 -2.69 -3.65
N PHE A 346 2.68 -2.11 -4.81
CA PHE A 346 1.87 -2.22 -6.02
C PHE A 346 2.01 -3.62 -6.61
N ALA A 347 1.13 -4.55 -6.21
CA ALA A 347 0.91 -5.74 -7.02
C ALA A 347 0.46 -5.31 -8.42
N PHE A 348 0.91 -6.03 -9.44
CA PHE A 348 0.42 -5.77 -10.79
C PHE A 348 -1.09 -6.00 -10.86
N GLU A 349 -1.80 -5.01 -11.42
CA GLU A 349 -3.20 -5.17 -11.76
C GLU A 349 -3.39 -6.23 -12.85
N GLU A 350 -4.63 -6.68 -13.01
CA GLU A 350 -4.98 -7.74 -13.97
C GLU A 350 -4.59 -7.39 -15.41
N LEU A 351 -4.69 -6.11 -15.79
CA LEU A 351 -4.27 -5.63 -17.11
C LEU A 351 -2.77 -5.84 -17.35
N SER A 352 -1.94 -5.44 -16.38
CA SER A 352 -0.49 -5.62 -16.42
C SER A 352 -0.08 -7.09 -16.42
N LEU A 353 -0.74 -7.92 -15.61
CA LEU A 353 -0.52 -9.37 -15.61
C LEU A 353 -0.87 -10.01 -16.97
N ASN A 354 -1.96 -9.57 -17.60
CA ASN A 354 -2.34 -10.04 -18.94
C ASN A 354 -1.34 -9.60 -20.01
N PHE A 355 -0.86 -8.35 -19.95
CA PHE A 355 0.19 -7.87 -20.85
C PHE A 355 1.49 -8.67 -20.69
N LEU A 356 1.94 -8.91 -19.46
CA LEU A 356 3.12 -9.73 -19.17
C LEU A 356 2.96 -11.16 -19.71
N LYS A 357 1.76 -11.74 -19.61
CA LYS A 357 1.46 -13.06 -20.18
C LYS A 357 1.61 -13.06 -21.70
N ILE A 358 1.01 -12.08 -22.38
CA ILE A 358 1.12 -11.95 -23.84
C ILE A 358 2.58 -11.78 -24.26
N ALA A 359 3.35 -10.94 -23.54
CA ALA A 359 4.76 -10.75 -23.78
C ALA A 359 5.57 -12.06 -23.63
N SER A 360 5.32 -12.82 -22.55
CA SER A 360 5.93 -14.14 -22.34
C SER A 360 5.62 -15.09 -23.50
N ASP A 361 4.36 -15.19 -23.91
CA ASP A 361 3.92 -16.11 -24.96
C ASP A 361 4.49 -15.74 -26.35
N ARG A 362 4.50 -14.45 -26.70
CA ARG A 362 4.90 -13.95 -28.04
C ARG A 362 6.42 -13.83 -28.22
N TYR A 363 7.13 -13.35 -27.20
CA TYR A 363 8.59 -13.20 -27.28
C TYR A 363 9.35 -14.45 -26.86
N LYS A 364 8.82 -15.23 -25.90
CA LYS A 364 9.54 -16.30 -25.20
C LYS A 364 10.83 -15.77 -24.55
N ASN A 365 11.77 -16.65 -24.22
CA ASN A 365 13.11 -16.28 -23.74
C ASN A 365 13.13 -15.35 -22.50
N ASN A 366 12.28 -15.61 -21.52
CA ASN A 366 12.19 -14.84 -20.27
C ASN A 366 11.72 -13.38 -20.46
N ALA A 367 10.95 -13.07 -21.50
CA ALA A 367 10.49 -11.71 -21.79
C ALA A 367 9.72 -11.07 -20.63
N ALA A 368 8.78 -11.79 -20.00
CA ALA A 368 8.04 -11.23 -18.87
C ALA A 368 8.95 -10.99 -17.66
N TYR A 369 9.89 -11.90 -17.41
CA TYR A 369 10.89 -11.71 -16.37
C TYR A 369 11.79 -10.50 -16.64
N PHE A 370 12.21 -10.30 -17.90
CA PHE A 370 13.00 -9.14 -18.31
C PHE A 370 12.24 -7.85 -18.01
N LEU A 371 10.96 -7.76 -18.39
CA LEU A 371 10.12 -6.60 -18.11
C LEU A 371 10.06 -6.31 -16.62
N ILE A 372 9.68 -7.28 -15.77
CA ILE A 372 9.58 -7.07 -14.31
C ILE A 372 10.92 -6.66 -13.70
N LYS A 373 12.04 -7.13 -14.25
CA LYS A 373 13.37 -6.88 -13.66
C LYS A 373 13.94 -5.51 -14.04
N HIS A 374 13.62 -5.02 -15.23
CA HIS A 374 14.25 -3.83 -15.81
C HIS A 374 13.33 -2.62 -15.90
N TYR A 375 12.02 -2.82 -15.79
CA TYR A 375 11.04 -1.74 -15.82
C TYR A 375 10.44 -1.53 -14.44
N ASN A 376 10.14 -0.28 -14.13
CA ASN A 376 9.42 0.08 -12.94
C ASN A 376 7.95 -0.38 -13.08
N PRO A 377 7.24 -0.71 -11.99
CA PRO A 377 5.86 -1.18 -12.09
C PRO A 377 4.91 -0.23 -12.84
N SER A 378 5.13 1.08 -12.74
CA SER A 378 4.37 2.10 -13.47
C SER A 378 4.58 2.03 -14.99
N GLU A 379 5.80 1.75 -15.45
CA GLU A 379 6.09 1.65 -16.89
C GLU A 379 5.43 0.42 -17.50
N ILE A 380 5.37 -0.69 -16.75
CA ILE A 380 4.64 -1.89 -17.15
C ILE A 380 3.13 -1.62 -17.19
N ASP A 381 2.60 -0.87 -16.21
CA ASP A 381 1.20 -0.43 -16.22
C ASP A 381 0.91 0.43 -17.46
N ASP A 382 1.76 1.42 -17.75
CA ASP A 382 1.65 2.26 -18.93
C ASP A 382 1.72 1.46 -20.24
N CYS A 383 2.67 0.52 -20.36
CA CYS A 383 2.76 -0.38 -21.51
C CYS A 383 1.46 -1.18 -21.68
N SER A 384 0.92 -1.74 -20.60
CA SER A 384 -0.32 -2.50 -20.65
C SER A 384 -1.49 -1.62 -21.10
N ARG A 385 -1.63 -0.41 -20.55
CA ARG A 385 -2.69 0.54 -20.90
C ARG A 385 -2.61 0.98 -22.36
N MET A 386 -1.41 1.27 -22.86
CA MET A 386 -1.19 1.62 -24.27
C MET A 386 -1.55 0.45 -25.17
N TYR A 387 -0.99 -0.74 -24.91
CA TYR A 387 -1.22 -1.94 -25.71
C TYR A 387 -2.73 -2.23 -25.85
N PHE A 388 -3.47 -2.30 -24.74
CA PHE A 388 -4.90 -2.62 -24.77
C PHE A 388 -5.80 -1.50 -25.32
N LYS A 389 -5.27 -0.29 -25.53
CA LYS A 389 -5.98 0.81 -26.22
C LYS A 389 -5.63 0.95 -27.70
N LEU A 390 -4.54 0.31 -28.16
CA LEU A 390 -4.20 0.28 -29.59
C LEU A 390 -5.29 -0.43 -30.39
N ALA A 391 -5.48 0.01 -31.64
CA ALA A 391 -6.31 -0.65 -32.62
C ALA A 391 -5.80 -2.08 -32.87
N ALA A 392 -6.69 -3.01 -33.20
CA ALA A 392 -6.36 -4.43 -33.35
C ALA A 392 -5.26 -4.65 -34.41
N GLU A 393 -5.30 -3.87 -35.50
CA GLU A 393 -4.31 -3.92 -36.57
C GLU A 393 -2.93 -3.50 -36.07
N THR A 394 -2.87 -2.48 -35.20
CA THR A 394 -1.62 -2.02 -34.60
C THR A 394 -1.11 -2.99 -33.53
N GLN A 395 -1.98 -3.64 -32.79
CA GLN A 395 -1.57 -4.72 -31.88
C GLN A 395 -0.93 -5.89 -32.66
N GLU A 396 -1.52 -6.32 -33.77
CA GLU A 396 -0.91 -7.37 -34.62
C GLU A 396 0.38 -6.91 -35.29
N LEU A 397 0.51 -5.61 -35.60
CA LEU A 397 1.75 -5.03 -36.09
C LEU A 397 2.90 -5.18 -35.07
N LEU A 398 2.65 -4.98 -33.77
CA LEU A 398 3.66 -5.20 -32.72
C LEU A 398 4.25 -6.62 -32.79
N TRP A 399 3.39 -7.61 -33.01
CA TRP A 399 3.78 -9.02 -33.05
C TRP A 399 4.43 -9.43 -34.38
N THR A 400 4.21 -8.63 -35.43
CA THR A 400 4.82 -8.79 -36.75
C THR A 400 6.20 -8.14 -36.82
N GLU A 401 6.30 -6.86 -36.42
CA GLU A 401 7.57 -6.13 -36.37
C GLU A 401 8.50 -6.66 -35.28
N LYS A 402 7.92 -7.11 -34.16
CA LYS A 402 8.61 -7.76 -33.04
C LYS A 402 9.87 -6.99 -32.60
N PRO A 403 9.74 -5.71 -32.17
CA PRO A 403 10.86 -4.93 -31.62
C PRO A 403 11.55 -5.69 -30.48
N SER A 404 12.80 -5.37 -30.15
CA SER A 404 13.42 -6.04 -28.99
C SER A 404 12.57 -5.79 -27.73
N ILE A 405 12.55 -6.74 -26.79
CA ILE A 405 11.75 -6.59 -25.56
C ILE A 405 12.14 -5.33 -24.75
N ALA A 406 13.38 -4.86 -24.90
CA ALA A 406 13.88 -3.61 -24.31
C ALA A 406 13.37 -2.34 -25.00
N GLN A 407 12.83 -2.45 -26.21
CA GLN A 407 12.27 -1.33 -26.99
C GLN A 407 10.74 -1.35 -27.04
N ILE A 408 10.09 -2.30 -26.34
CA ILE A 408 8.64 -2.46 -26.41
C ILE A 408 7.89 -1.22 -25.90
N HIS A 409 8.42 -0.58 -24.86
CA HIS A 409 7.84 0.65 -24.32
C HIS A 409 7.89 1.77 -25.36
N ASP A 410 9.06 2.04 -25.93
CA ASP A 410 9.25 3.11 -26.91
C ASP A 410 8.40 2.89 -28.16
N TRP A 411 8.34 1.64 -28.63
CA TRP A 411 7.47 1.26 -29.74
C TRP A 411 5.99 1.52 -29.43
N LEU A 412 5.53 1.14 -28.23
CA LEU A 412 4.15 1.37 -27.80
C LEU A 412 3.84 2.87 -27.70
N VAL A 413 4.77 3.67 -27.17
CA VAL A 413 4.64 5.13 -27.10
C VAL A 413 4.49 5.72 -28.50
N GLU A 414 5.37 5.35 -29.44
CA GLU A 414 5.34 5.85 -30.81
C GLU A 414 4.00 5.53 -31.51
N LYS A 415 3.56 4.27 -31.46
CA LYS A 415 2.31 3.86 -32.13
C LYS A 415 1.07 4.41 -31.44
N TRP A 416 1.08 4.50 -30.12
CA TRP A 416 -0.01 5.10 -29.37
C TRP A 416 -0.13 6.60 -29.67
N ASP A 417 0.99 7.32 -29.78
CA ASP A 417 0.99 8.73 -30.16
C ASP A 417 0.47 8.94 -31.59
N ALA A 418 0.93 8.11 -32.54
CA ALA A 418 0.45 8.14 -33.92
C ALA A 418 -1.07 7.84 -34.03
N GLN A 419 -1.57 6.90 -33.23
CA GLN A 419 -3.00 6.57 -33.20
C GLN A 419 -3.84 7.66 -32.54
N LYS A 420 -3.40 8.15 -31.37
CA LYS A 420 -4.11 9.19 -30.62
C LYS A 420 -4.16 10.49 -31.41
N ASN A 421 -3.05 10.81 -32.07
CA ASN A 421 -2.88 12.05 -32.79
C ASN A 421 -2.75 11.77 -34.29
N LYS A 422 -3.83 11.26 -34.90
CA LYS A 422 -3.91 11.03 -36.35
C LYS A 422 -3.44 12.28 -37.09
N ASP A 423 -2.52 12.10 -38.01
CA ASP A 423 -2.09 13.20 -38.87
C ASP A 423 -3.16 13.49 -39.92
N TYR A 424 -3.37 14.76 -40.20
CA TYR A 424 -4.28 15.24 -41.21
C TYR A 424 -3.75 16.54 -41.77
N SER A 425 -4.01 16.77 -43.06
CA SER A 425 -3.70 18.05 -43.69
C SER A 425 -4.52 19.16 -43.03
N LEU A 426 -3.88 20.29 -42.74
CA LEU A 426 -4.56 21.48 -42.21
C LEU A 426 -5.37 22.23 -43.28
N GLN A 427 -5.35 21.77 -44.54
CA GLN A 427 -6.13 22.30 -45.67
C GLN A 427 -6.03 23.82 -45.82
N ILE A 428 -4.83 24.37 -45.65
CA ILE A 428 -4.59 25.81 -45.70
C ILE A 428 -4.82 26.30 -47.14
N PRO A 429 -5.71 27.29 -47.37
CA PRO A 429 -5.99 27.78 -48.72
C PRO A 429 -4.74 28.34 -49.41
N GLU A 430 -4.57 28.04 -50.70
CA GLU A 430 -3.37 28.42 -51.47
C GLU A 430 -3.10 29.95 -51.43
N HIS A 431 -4.15 30.77 -51.45
CA HIS A 431 -4.01 32.23 -51.35
C HIS A 431 -3.46 32.69 -49.98
N VAL A 432 -3.72 31.94 -48.90
CA VAL A 432 -3.16 32.19 -47.57
C VAL A 432 -1.70 31.79 -47.54
N VAL A 433 -1.35 30.63 -48.10
CA VAL A 433 0.05 30.19 -48.22
C VAL A 433 0.86 31.20 -49.03
N LYS A 434 0.39 31.61 -50.21
CA LYS A 434 1.03 32.63 -51.06
C LYS A 434 1.20 33.98 -50.36
N ARG A 435 0.28 34.32 -49.45
CA ARG A 435 0.34 35.57 -48.69
C ARG A 435 1.28 35.50 -47.49
N LEU A 436 1.40 34.35 -46.82
CA LEU A 436 2.07 34.26 -45.51
C LEU A 436 3.42 33.54 -45.55
N ALA A 437 3.62 32.62 -46.50
CA ALA A 437 4.91 31.98 -46.71
C ALA A 437 5.83 32.90 -47.51
N MET A 438 6.91 33.36 -46.89
CA MET A 438 7.84 34.34 -47.46
C MET A 438 9.27 33.99 -47.10
N GLN A 439 10.22 34.39 -47.94
CA GLN A 439 11.64 34.36 -47.62
C GLN A 439 12.18 35.79 -47.58
N LYS A 440 12.84 36.15 -46.48
CA LYS A 440 13.44 37.46 -46.25
C LYS A 440 14.85 37.30 -45.73
N ASP A 441 15.83 37.75 -46.50
CA ASP A 441 17.26 37.56 -46.21
C ASP A 441 17.56 36.09 -45.83
N ARG A 442 18.00 35.86 -44.59
CA ARG A 442 18.31 34.54 -44.01
C ARG A 442 17.13 33.91 -43.26
N LEU A 443 15.97 34.57 -43.22
CA LEU A 443 14.78 34.11 -42.51
C LEU A 443 13.72 33.57 -43.48
N LYS A 444 13.15 32.42 -43.12
CA LYS A 444 12.07 31.79 -43.89
C LYS A 444 10.81 31.66 -43.04
N PHE A 445 9.70 32.19 -43.55
CA PHE A 445 8.37 32.01 -43.00
C PHE A 445 7.66 30.90 -43.78
N PHE A 446 7.19 29.88 -43.09
CA PHE A 446 6.41 28.80 -43.67
C PHE A 446 5.22 28.44 -42.77
N LEU A 447 4.26 27.71 -43.33
CA LEU A 447 3.07 27.26 -42.62
C LEU A 447 3.14 25.73 -42.53
N PRO A 448 3.00 25.13 -41.33
CA PRO A 448 2.90 23.68 -41.20
C PRO A 448 1.73 23.15 -42.02
N GLU A 449 1.95 22.14 -42.86
CA GLU A 449 0.95 21.60 -43.78
C GLU A 449 0.06 20.54 -43.11
N THR A 450 0.58 19.90 -42.06
CA THR A 450 -0.10 18.83 -41.33
C THR A 450 -0.18 19.08 -39.82
N ALA A 451 -1.14 18.41 -39.18
CA ALA A 451 -1.30 18.45 -37.73
C ALA A 451 -0.07 17.89 -36.99
N HIS A 452 0.67 16.96 -37.59
CA HIS A 452 1.93 16.43 -37.06
C HIS A 452 3.05 17.47 -37.11
N GLU A 453 3.24 18.16 -38.24
CA GLU A 453 4.24 19.23 -38.37
C GLU A 453 3.99 20.33 -37.32
N LEU A 454 2.73 20.70 -37.11
CA LEU A 454 2.36 21.70 -36.11
C LEU A 454 2.71 21.27 -34.68
N ARG A 455 2.47 19.99 -34.34
CA ARG A 455 2.87 19.41 -33.05
C ARG A 455 4.39 19.34 -32.90
N MET A 456 5.11 19.00 -33.96
CA MET A 456 6.59 19.01 -33.98
C MET A 456 7.16 20.39 -33.69
N VAL A 457 6.56 21.44 -34.28
CA VAL A 457 6.94 22.84 -33.98
C VAL A 457 6.68 23.16 -32.51
N GLY A 458 5.51 22.79 -31.97
CA GLY A 458 5.18 23.01 -30.56
C GLY A 458 6.14 22.33 -29.59
N ASN A 459 6.52 21.09 -29.87
CA ASN A 459 7.48 20.34 -29.07
C ASN A 459 8.88 20.97 -29.13
N LYS A 460 9.37 21.34 -30.32
CA LYS A 460 10.71 21.93 -30.49
C LYS A 460 10.84 23.33 -29.87
N LEU A 461 9.77 24.12 -29.90
CA LEU A 461 9.72 25.46 -29.29
C LEU A 461 9.19 25.45 -27.86
N HIS A 462 8.88 24.29 -27.28
CA HIS A 462 8.26 24.13 -25.96
C HIS A 462 7.09 25.10 -25.74
N ASN A 463 6.19 25.19 -26.72
CA ASN A 463 5.04 26.09 -26.71
C ASN A 463 3.71 25.34 -26.97
N CYS A 464 2.59 26.04 -26.81
CA CYS A 464 1.26 25.41 -26.86
C CYS A 464 0.71 25.19 -28.28
N VAL A 465 1.46 25.54 -29.34
CA VAL A 465 0.91 25.58 -30.70
C VAL A 465 0.49 24.21 -31.23
N GLY A 466 1.09 23.13 -30.71
CA GLY A 466 0.70 21.76 -31.07
C GLY A 466 -0.76 21.43 -30.72
N SER A 467 -1.38 22.16 -29.79
CA SER A 467 -2.80 22.02 -29.45
C SER A 467 -3.75 22.76 -30.39
N TYR A 468 -3.22 23.55 -31.34
CA TYR A 468 -4.04 24.42 -32.20
C TYR A 468 -4.43 23.75 -33.53
N ALA A 469 -4.03 22.50 -33.76
CA ALA A 469 -4.28 21.78 -35.01
C ALA A 469 -5.76 21.73 -35.42
N GLU A 470 -6.67 21.47 -34.48
CA GLU A 470 -8.12 21.46 -34.74
C GLU A 470 -8.67 22.86 -35.05
N ARG A 471 -8.15 23.90 -34.38
CA ARG A 471 -8.53 25.30 -34.65
C ARG A 471 -8.02 25.74 -36.02
N ALA A 472 -6.83 25.31 -36.40
CA ALA A 472 -6.25 25.59 -37.71
C ALA A 472 -7.06 24.91 -38.83
N LEU A 473 -7.40 23.64 -38.66
CA LEU A 473 -8.27 22.91 -39.60
C LEU A 473 -9.65 23.54 -39.73
N ALA A 474 -10.24 24.01 -38.62
CA ALA A 474 -11.53 24.70 -38.62
C ALA A 474 -11.47 26.13 -39.19
N GLY A 475 -10.32 26.58 -39.71
CA GLY A 475 -10.12 27.92 -40.26
C GLY A 475 -10.15 29.06 -39.24
N LYS A 476 -10.11 28.74 -37.93
CA LYS A 476 -10.19 29.74 -36.84
C LYS A 476 -8.87 30.46 -36.61
N CYS A 477 -7.75 29.85 -37.00
CA CYS A 477 -6.43 30.46 -36.95
C CYS A 477 -5.52 29.86 -38.01
N THR A 478 -4.43 30.55 -38.33
CA THR A 478 -3.34 30.07 -39.18
C THR A 478 -2.03 30.26 -38.45
N ILE A 479 -1.18 29.25 -38.47
CA ILE A 479 0.12 29.29 -37.79
C ILE A 479 1.22 29.50 -38.82
N ALA A 480 1.94 30.60 -38.69
CA ALA A 480 3.16 30.86 -39.44
C ALA A 480 4.38 30.64 -38.53
N VAL A 481 5.41 30.03 -39.08
CA VAL A 481 6.63 29.64 -38.35
C VAL A 481 7.83 30.23 -39.06
N MET A 482 8.71 30.86 -38.30
CA MET A 482 9.93 31.50 -38.81
C MET A 482 11.15 30.65 -38.47
N THR A 483 12.00 30.39 -39.46
CA THR A 483 13.30 29.71 -39.31
C THR A 483 14.45 30.56 -39.80
N ASP A 484 15.66 30.23 -39.37
CA ASP A 484 16.89 30.64 -40.06
C ASP A 484 17.15 29.80 -41.33
N ASP A 485 18.29 30.09 -41.97
CA ASP A 485 18.83 29.46 -43.16
C ASP A 485 19.29 28.02 -42.94
N GLU A 486 19.53 27.62 -41.68
CA GLU A 486 19.82 26.24 -41.28
C GLU A 486 18.54 25.44 -40.93
N GLY A 487 17.37 26.08 -40.96
CA GLY A 487 16.08 25.46 -40.65
C GLY A 487 15.76 25.35 -39.16
N LYS A 488 16.48 26.05 -38.30
CA LYS A 488 16.18 26.14 -36.87
C LYS A 488 14.93 26.98 -36.65
N LEU A 489 13.99 26.48 -35.85
CA LEU A 489 12.76 27.20 -35.51
C LEU A 489 13.05 28.35 -34.55
N LEU A 490 12.64 29.56 -34.91
CA LEU A 490 12.91 30.79 -34.15
C LEU A 490 11.65 31.38 -33.52
N VAL A 491 10.58 31.56 -34.31
CA VAL A 491 9.33 32.21 -33.86
C VAL A 491 8.13 31.41 -34.38
N CYS A 492 7.09 31.33 -33.55
CA CYS A 492 5.77 30.80 -33.90
C CYS A 492 4.72 31.91 -33.78
N ILE A 493 3.94 32.12 -34.83
CA ILE A 493 3.01 33.25 -34.97
C ILE A 493 1.60 32.72 -35.20
N GLU A 494 0.65 33.10 -34.35
CA GLU A 494 -0.78 32.82 -34.53
C GLU A 494 -1.46 34.00 -35.23
N VAL A 495 -2.06 33.74 -36.39
CA VAL A 495 -2.86 34.70 -37.15
C VAL A 495 -4.32 34.29 -37.13
N ALA A 496 -5.23 35.22 -36.80
CA ALA A 496 -6.67 35.01 -36.87
C ALA A 496 -7.37 36.30 -37.30
N ASP A 497 -8.37 36.20 -38.18
CA ASP A 497 -9.17 37.34 -38.67
C ASP A 497 -8.35 38.49 -39.30
N GLY A 498 -7.20 38.17 -39.92
CA GLY A 498 -6.29 39.17 -40.49
C GLY A 498 -5.44 39.91 -39.45
N GLU A 499 -5.37 39.39 -38.22
CA GLU A 499 -4.60 39.97 -37.12
C GLU A 499 -3.62 38.94 -36.53
N ILE A 500 -2.46 39.41 -36.07
CA ILE A 500 -1.53 38.62 -35.26
C ILE A 500 -2.02 38.63 -33.81
N ARG A 501 -2.39 37.45 -33.30
CA ARG A 501 -2.89 37.24 -31.93
C ARG A 501 -1.77 36.87 -30.97
N GLN A 502 -0.76 36.15 -31.44
CA GLN A 502 0.39 35.73 -30.64
C GLN A 502 1.65 35.64 -31.50
N ALA A 503 2.81 35.93 -30.92
CA ALA A 503 4.12 35.76 -31.56
C ALA A 503 5.17 35.33 -30.53
N LYS A 504 5.48 34.04 -30.49
CA LYS A 504 6.26 33.42 -29.41
C LYS A 504 7.58 32.83 -29.89
N LEU A 505 8.62 33.04 -29.10
CA LEU A 505 9.90 32.35 -29.13
C LEU A 505 9.80 31.01 -28.36
N ASN A 506 10.94 30.34 -28.21
CA ASN A 506 11.07 29.16 -27.36
C ASN A 506 10.58 29.43 -25.91
N GLN A 507 9.81 28.48 -25.36
CA GLN A 507 9.20 28.51 -24.02
C GLN A 507 8.18 29.64 -23.83
N ASN A 508 7.31 29.88 -24.81
CA ASN A 508 6.23 30.88 -24.76
C ASN A 508 6.70 32.34 -24.49
N ARG A 509 7.99 32.63 -24.70
CA ARG A 509 8.53 33.99 -24.51
C ARG A 509 8.06 34.90 -25.66
N PRO A 510 7.67 36.17 -25.39
CA PRO A 510 7.25 37.08 -26.45
C PRO A 510 8.42 37.45 -27.38
N VAL A 511 8.15 37.60 -28.68
CA VAL A 511 9.18 37.97 -29.68
C VAL A 511 9.79 39.35 -29.42
N ALA A 512 9.05 40.26 -28.77
CA ALA A 512 9.54 41.57 -28.31
C ALA A 512 10.84 41.51 -27.49
N LYS A 513 11.16 40.36 -26.87
CA LYS A 513 12.42 40.16 -26.14
C LYS A 513 13.64 39.97 -27.04
N ASN A 514 13.45 39.83 -28.35
CA ASN A 514 14.53 39.77 -29.34
C ASN A 514 14.27 40.85 -30.40
N PRO A 515 15.00 41.99 -30.36
CA PRO A 515 14.76 43.13 -31.24
C PRO A 515 14.86 42.80 -32.73
N GLU A 516 15.79 41.94 -33.12
CA GLU A 516 16.02 41.54 -34.51
C GLU A 516 14.84 40.72 -35.05
N LEU A 517 14.44 39.69 -34.30
CA LEU A 517 13.28 38.86 -34.67
C LEU A 517 11.96 39.65 -34.58
N ASN A 518 11.85 40.59 -33.64
CA ASN A 518 10.70 41.47 -33.52
C ASN A 518 10.55 42.38 -34.76
N ALA A 519 11.65 42.97 -35.23
CA ALA A 519 11.65 43.77 -36.45
C ALA A 519 11.27 42.94 -37.67
N ALA A 520 11.82 41.73 -37.80
CA ALA A 520 11.48 40.80 -38.88
C ALA A 520 9.98 40.41 -38.89
N VAL A 521 9.39 40.18 -37.71
CA VAL A 521 7.96 39.88 -37.58
C VAL A 521 7.09 41.09 -37.96
N ILE A 522 7.48 42.31 -37.59
CA ILE A 522 6.76 43.54 -37.97
C ILE A 522 6.80 43.74 -39.49
N GLU A 523 7.97 43.55 -40.10
CA GLU A 523 8.14 43.70 -41.54
C GLU A 523 7.34 42.64 -42.32
N TRP A 524 7.39 41.39 -41.86
CA TRP A 524 6.55 40.31 -42.38
C TRP A 524 5.04 40.62 -42.23
N ALA A 525 4.61 41.14 -41.07
CA ALA A 525 3.22 41.50 -40.82
C ALA A 525 2.72 42.59 -41.78
N ASN A 526 3.53 43.62 -42.03
CA ASN A 526 3.19 44.72 -42.94
C ASN A 526 3.01 44.23 -44.38
N GLU A 527 3.90 43.36 -44.87
CA GLU A 527 3.84 42.81 -46.22
C GLU A 527 2.67 41.81 -46.38
N ALA A 528 2.41 41.01 -45.34
CA ALA A 528 1.25 40.14 -45.25
C ALA A 528 -0.08 40.90 -45.06
N LYS A 529 -0.04 42.23 -44.88
CA LYS A 529 -1.19 43.11 -44.60
C LYS A 529 -1.96 42.69 -43.35
N LEU A 530 -1.24 42.27 -42.31
CA LEU A 530 -1.80 41.86 -41.01
C LEU A 530 -1.76 42.99 -40.00
N LYS A 531 -2.82 43.12 -39.20
CA LYS A 531 -2.80 44.01 -38.03
C LYS A 531 -2.08 43.31 -36.86
N ILE A 532 -1.32 44.06 -36.08
CA ILE A 532 -0.67 43.52 -34.88
C ILE A 532 -1.61 43.74 -33.68
N ASN A 533 -2.17 42.66 -33.13
CA ASN A 533 -3.11 42.70 -32.01
C ASN A 533 -2.64 41.78 -30.86
N THR A 534 -1.44 42.04 -30.36
CA THR A 534 -0.80 41.27 -29.29
C THR A 534 0.29 42.07 -28.60
N CYS A 535 0.49 41.86 -27.30
CA CYS A 535 1.62 42.44 -26.55
C CYS A 535 2.94 41.69 -26.77
N ASP A 536 2.91 40.61 -27.58
CA ASP A 536 4.09 39.81 -27.88
C ASP A 536 5.10 40.50 -28.80
N ILE A 537 4.65 41.54 -29.53
CA ILE A 537 5.43 42.31 -30.49
C ILE A 537 5.50 43.76 -29.98
N ASP A 538 6.70 44.33 -29.92
CA ASP A 538 6.89 45.74 -29.57
C ASP A 538 6.82 46.61 -30.84
N THR A 539 5.72 47.33 -31.00
CA THR A 539 5.44 48.23 -32.14
C THR A 539 5.90 49.67 -31.89
N GLY A 540 6.57 49.97 -30.77
CA GLY A 540 7.15 51.28 -30.47
C GLY A 540 6.16 52.43 -30.18
N SER A 541 4.84 52.17 -30.16
CA SER A 541 3.79 53.20 -30.12
C SER A 541 3.25 53.53 -28.72
N GLY A 542 4.07 53.39 -27.67
CA GLY A 542 3.66 53.62 -26.27
C GLY A 542 4.51 54.58 -25.43
N LYS A 543 5.53 55.25 -25.98
CA LYS A 543 6.45 56.12 -25.19
C LYS A 543 6.18 57.63 -25.24
N ASN A 544 5.17 58.09 -25.99
CA ASN A 544 4.93 59.53 -26.17
C ASN A 544 3.77 60.14 -25.37
N GLU A 545 2.94 59.37 -24.65
CA GLU A 545 1.81 59.95 -23.89
C GLU A 545 2.08 60.19 -22.39
N LEU A 546 3.23 59.76 -21.85
CA LEU A 546 3.58 59.94 -20.42
C LEU A 546 4.59 61.06 -20.14
N ARG A 547 4.92 61.90 -21.13
CA ARG A 547 5.82 63.07 -20.96
C ARG A 547 5.13 64.44 -20.91
N ASN A 548 3.81 64.51 -21.13
CA ASN A 548 3.04 65.77 -21.09
C ASN A 548 2.09 65.87 -19.87
N ALA A 549 2.36 65.13 -18.80
CA ALA A 549 1.63 65.23 -17.53
C ALA A 549 2.59 65.28 -16.33
N ILE A 550 3.58 66.18 -16.38
CA ILE A 550 4.28 66.72 -15.21
C ILE A 550 3.99 68.21 -15.17
#